data_AF-A0A970AJD2-F1
#
_entry.id   AF-A0A970AJD2-F1
#
_cell.length_a   1.000
_cell.length_b   1.000
_cell.length_c   1.000
_cell.angle_alpha   90.00
_cell.angle_beta   90.00
_cell.angle_gamma   90.00
#
_symmetry.space_group_name_H-M   'P 1'
#
loop_
_entity.id
_entity.type
_entity.pdbx_description
1 polymer ?
#
loop_
_entity_poly.entity_id
_entity_poly.type
_entity_poly.pdbx_seq_one_letter_code
_entity_poly.pdbx_strand_id
1 'polypeptide(L)'
;MHSSSLAAEIQLLSEALAKYYAENPALAFKASWEAYVNNLISLNEAALAIGATTVQFLELGRHYMGRETVTIPSSLLAIANNDERFLLSCLPERMIKILEQLLTKDILVPIAQRYASSLWDDLRLLKFLHLVKEYRRKRLYHYRLNLTG
;
A
#
# COMPACT_ATOMS: atom_id res chain seq x y z
N MET A 1 -26.37 -39.08 -18.03
CA MET A 1 -25.33 -38.51 -18.93
C MET A 1 -25.07 -37.01 -18.72
N HIS A 2 -25.48 -36.37 -17.61
CA HIS A 2 -25.31 -34.92 -17.40
C HIS A 2 -24.09 -34.50 -16.54
N SER A 3 -23.48 -35.41 -15.77
CA SER A 3 -22.31 -35.04 -14.92
C SER A 3 -21.02 -34.74 -15.68
N SER A 4 -20.91 -35.14 -16.95
CA SER A 4 -19.66 -35.01 -17.72
C SER A 4 -19.43 -33.62 -18.32
N SER A 5 -20.48 -32.84 -18.63
CA SER A 5 -20.31 -31.49 -19.19
C SER A 5 -20.05 -30.46 -18.10
N LEU A 6 -20.75 -30.57 -16.96
CA LEU A 6 -20.56 -29.66 -15.82
C LEU A 6 -19.13 -29.72 -15.25
N ALA A 7 -18.56 -30.92 -15.14
CA ALA A 7 -17.17 -31.09 -14.69
C ALA A 7 -16.17 -30.45 -15.65
N ALA A 8 -16.40 -30.56 -16.96
CA ALA A 8 -15.56 -29.94 -17.98
C ALA A 8 -15.69 -28.40 -17.95
N GLU A 9 -16.90 -27.87 -17.75
CA GLU A 9 -17.15 -26.43 -17.62
C GLU A 9 -16.48 -25.85 -16.36
N ILE A 10 -16.54 -26.55 -15.22
CA ILE A 10 -15.85 -26.16 -13.98
C ILE A 10 -14.33 -26.17 -14.17
N GLN A 11 -13.79 -27.17 -14.87
CA GLN A 11 -12.36 -27.26 -15.15
C GLN A 11 -11.88 -26.10 -16.03
N LEU A 12 -12.66 -25.75 -17.05
CA LEU A 12 -12.33 -24.64 -17.95
C LEU A 12 -12.38 -23.29 -17.22
N LEU A 13 -13.37 -23.12 -16.34
CA LEU A 13 -13.50 -21.93 -15.49
C LEU A 13 -12.35 -21.82 -14.48
N SER A 14 -11.95 -22.93 -13.87
CA SER A 14 -10.87 -22.94 -12.86
C SER A 14 -9.52 -22.59 -13.49
N GLU A 15 -9.23 -23.08 -14.69
CA GLU A 15 -8.02 -22.74 -15.45
C GLU A 15 -8.01 -21.26 -15.87
N ALA A 16 -9.13 -20.74 -16.35
CA ALA A 16 -9.26 -19.33 -16.70
C ALA A 16 -9.07 -18.41 -15.47
N LEU A 17 -9.67 -18.77 -14.33
CA LEU A 17 -9.50 -18.04 -13.07
C LEU A 17 -8.06 -18.11 -12.55
N ALA A 18 -7.40 -19.27 -12.64
CA ALA A 18 -6.02 -19.44 -12.22
C ALA A 18 -5.09 -18.53 -13.04
N LYS A 19 -5.28 -18.45 -14.36
CA LYS A 19 -4.52 -17.54 -15.22
C LYS A 19 -4.78 -16.07 -14.87
N TYR A 20 -6.05 -15.70 -14.68
CA TYR A 20 -6.43 -14.33 -14.31
C TYR A 20 -5.79 -13.92 -12.98
N TYR A 21 -5.81 -14.78 -11.97
CA TYR A 21 -5.23 -14.50 -10.66
C TYR A 21 -3.70 -14.51 -10.67
N ALA A 22 -3.06 -15.32 -11.52
CA ALA A 22 -1.62 -15.25 -11.73
C ALA A 22 -1.18 -13.88 -12.31
N GLU A 23 -1.99 -13.29 -13.19
CA GLU A 23 -1.75 -11.97 -13.76
C GLU A 23 -2.15 -10.82 -12.80
N ASN A 24 -2.95 -11.11 -11.76
CA ASN A 24 -3.51 -10.12 -10.83
C ASN A 24 -3.32 -10.53 -9.34
N PRO A 25 -2.09 -10.54 -8.81
CA PRO A 25 -1.77 -11.09 -7.49
C PRO A 25 -2.47 -10.40 -6.32
N ALA A 26 -2.75 -9.09 -6.43
CA ALA A 26 -3.49 -8.36 -5.40
C ALA A 26 -4.97 -8.82 -5.30
N LEU A 27 -5.60 -9.12 -6.44
CA LEU A 27 -6.96 -9.67 -6.47
C LEU A 27 -6.97 -11.12 -5.99
N ALA A 28 -5.96 -11.91 -6.34
CA ALA A 28 -5.78 -13.28 -5.84
C ALA A 28 -5.67 -13.31 -4.31
N PHE A 29 -4.85 -12.41 -3.75
CA PHE A 29 -4.73 -12.23 -2.30
C PHE A 29 -6.08 -11.88 -1.67
N LYS A 30 -6.79 -10.88 -2.21
CA LYS A 30 -8.07 -10.44 -1.66
C LYS A 30 -9.13 -11.55 -1.66
N ALA A 31 -9.27 -12.29 -2.76
CA ALA A 31 -10.21 -13.40 -2.87
C ALA A 31 -9.86 -14.53 -1.88
N SER A 32 -8.58 -14.87 -1.77
CA SER A 32 -8.11 -15.88 -0.81
C SER A 32 -8.34 -15.44 0.65
N TRP A 33 -8.11 -14.16 0.96
CA TRP A 33 -8.36 -13.59 2.28
C TRP A 33 -9.86 -13.61 2.65
N GLU A 34 -10.73 -13.21 1.72
CA GLU A 34 -12.18 -13.26 1.94
C GLU A 34 -12.66 -14.71 2.15
N ALA A 35 -12.15 -15.67 1.38
CA ALA A 35 -12.50 -17.07 1.56
C ALA A 35 -12.04 -17.63 2.93
N TYR A 36 -10.84 -17.25 3.39
CA TYR A 36 -10.34 -17.61 4.71
C TYR A 36 -11.20 -17.01 5.84
N VAL A 37 -11.46 -15.70 5.83
CA VAL A 37 -12.22 -15.01 6.88
C VAL A 37 -13.67 -15.51 6.95
N ASN A 38 -14.26 -15.91 5.83
CA ASN A 38 -15.60 -16.50 5.78
C ASN A 38 -15.61 -18.03 6.06
N ASN A 39 -14.49 -18.62 6.48
CA ASN A 39 -14.36 -20.05 6.77
C ASN A 39 -14.67 -20.98 5.58
N LEU A 40 -14.50 -20.51 4.34
CA LEU A 40 -14.70 -21.31 3.13
C LEU A 40 -13.49 -22.20 2.84
N ILE A 41 -12.29 -21.76 3.25
CA ILE A 41 -11.02 -22.49 3.12
C ILE A 41 -10.20 -22.35 4.41
N SER A 42 -9.31 -23.30 4.67
CA SER A 42 -8.37 -23.23 5.80
C SER A 42 -7.26 -22.20 5.54
N LEU A 43 -6.59 -21.77 6.62
CA LEU A 43 -5.45 -20.84 6.52
C LEU A 43 -4.33 -21.39 5.60
N ASN A 44 -4.10 -22.71 5.64
CA ASN A 44 -3.07 -23.34 4.82
C ASN A 44 -3.45 -23.32 3.34
N GLU A 45 -4.70 -23.63 3.00
CA GLU A 45 -5.21 -23.57 1.63
C GLU A 45 -5.18 -22.13 1.09
N ALA A 46 -5.55 -21.15 1.92
CA ALA A 46 -5.53 -19.74 1.55
C ALA A 46 -4.12 -19.23 1.23
N ALA A 47 -3.13 -19.62 2.04
CA ALA A 47 -1.73 -19.28 1.82
C ALA A 47 -1.17 -19.94 0.54
N LEU A 48 -1.48 -21.23 0.33
CA LEU A 48 -1.06 -21.97 -0.86
C LEU A 48 -1.68 -21.41 -2.15
N ALA A 49 -2.93 -20.94 -2.11
CA ALA A 49 -3.63 -20.37 -3.27
C ALA A 49 -2.91 -19.16 -3.88
N ILE A 50 -2.06 -18.48 -3.11
CA ILE A 50 -1.27 -17.33 -3.56
C ILE A 50 0.25 -17.58 -3.55
N GLY A 51 0.67 -18.83 -3.32
CA GLY A 51 2.09 -19.20 -3.25
C GLY A 51 2.85 -18.63 -2.04
N ALA A 52 2.16 -18.39 -0.91
CA ALA A 52 2.74 -17.85 0.32
C ALA A 52 2.79 -18.91 1.44
N THR A 53 3.62 -18.67 2.46
CA THR A 53 3.52 -19.40 3.73
C THR A 53 2.37 -18.84 4.58
N THR A 54 1.88 -19.61 5.55
CA THR A 54 0.81 -19.15 6.47
C THR A 54 1.19 -17.87 7.22
N VAL A 55 2.46 -17.72 7.60
CA VAL A 55 2.98 -16.50 8.25
C VAL A 55 2.93 -15.31 7.28
N GLN A 56 3.42 -15.48 6.04
CA GLN A 56 3.38 -14.44 5.02
C GLN A 56 1.95 -14.02 4.68
N PHE A 57 1.03 -14.98 4.61
CA PHE A 57 -0.38 -14.73 4.35
C PHE A 57 -1.03 -13.88 5.45
N LEU A 58 -0.80 -14.22 6.72
CA LEU A 58 -1.32 -13.45 7.85
C LEU A 58 -0.73 -12.05 7.92
N GLU A 59 0.57 -11.90 7.67
CA GLU A 59 1.22 -10.58 7.68
C GLU A 59 0.72 -9.71 6.52
N LEU A 60 0.53 -10.29 5.33
CA LEU A 60 -0.15 -9.62 4.22
C LEU A 60 -1.54 -9.17 4.62
N GLY A 61 -2.36 -10.03 5.24
CA GLY A 61 -3.70 -9.63 5.68
C GLY A 61 -3.71 -8.52 6.71
N ARG A 62 -2.80 -8.56 7.67
CA ARG A 62 -2.61 -7.50 8.66
C ARG A 62 -2.34 -6.15 8.00
N HIS A 63 -1.61 -6.11 6.88
CA HIS A 63 -1.21 -4.88 6.21
C HIS A 63 -2.11 -4.46 5.03
N TYR A 64 -2.67 -5.41 4.27
CA TYR A 64 -3.51 -5.14 3.10
C TYR A 64 -4.99 -5.01 3.47
N MET A 65 -5.45 -5.79 4.45
CA MET A 65 -6.85 -5.83 4.89
C MET A 65 -7.06 -5.09 6.21
N GLY A 66 -5.99 -4.93 6.99
CA GLY A 66 -5.85 -3.83 7.93
C GLY A 66 -5.82 -2.51 7.19
N ARG A 67 -6.95 -2.09 6.64
CA ARG A 67 -7.25 -0.69 6.47
C ARG A 67 -7.29 -0.10 7.87
N GLU A 68 -6.14 0.22 8.45
CA GLU A 68 -6.08 1.51 9.12
C GLU A 68 -6.55 2.48 8.05
N THR A 69 -7.82 2.89 8.13
CA THR A 69 -8.33 3.99 7.32
C THR A 69 -7.52 5.18 7.78
N VAL A 70 -6.36 5.37 7.14
CA VAL A 70 -5.47 6.47 7.43
C VAL A 70 -6.31 7.70 7.17
N THR A 71 -6.68 8.39 8.24
CA THR A 71 -7.51 9.56 8.14
C THR A 71 -6.62 10.65 7.57
N ILE A 72 -6.79 10.95 6.29
CA ILE A 72 -6.03 12.01 5.63
C ILE A 72 -6.66 13.35 6.07
N PRO A 73 -5.89 14.26 6.68
CA PRO A 73 -6.37 15.59 7.01
C PRO A 73 -6.99 16.28 5.81
N SER A 74 -8.18 16.87 6.01
CA SER A 74 -8.89 17.62 4.97
C SER A 74 -8.08 18.79 4.42
N SER A 75 -7.18 19.35 5.24
CA SER A 75 -6.21 20.37 4.83
C SER A 75 -5.23 19.89 3.75
N LEU A 76 -4.76 18.63 3.81
CA LEU A 76 -3.93 18.04 2.76
C LEU A 76 -4.74 17.76 1.49
N LEU A 77 -5.97 17.24 1.66
CA LEU A 77 -6.86 16.93 0.53
C LEU A 77 -7.29 18.20 -0.23
N ALA A 78 -7.46 19.32 0.48
CA ALA A 78 -7.88 20.60 -0.09
C ALA A 78 -6.86 21.18 -1.08
N ILE A 79 -5.57 20.88 -0.89
CA ILE A 79 -4.48 21.41 -1.71
C ILE A 79 -3.83 20.35 -2.62
N ALA A 80 -4.39 19.14 -2.65
CA ALA A 80 -3.90 18.05 -3.48
C ALA A 80 -4.78 17.90 -4.73
N ASN A 81 -4.15 17.69 -5.89
CA ASN A 81 -4.87 17.25 -7.09
C ASN A 81 -5.31 15.78 -6.99
N ASN A 82 -6.00 15.27 -8.01
CA ASN A 82 -6.55 13.91 -8.00
C ASN A 82 -5.49 12.80 -7.88
N ASP A 83 -4.36 12.94 -8.56
CA ASP A 83 -3.27 11.95 -8.52
C ASP A 83 -2.60 11.97 -7.13
N GLU A 84 -2.36 13.17 -6.59
CA GLU A 84 -1.82 13.36 -5.24
C GLU A 84 -2.78 12.81 -4.17
N ARG A 85 -4.09 13.00 -4.31
CA ARG A 85 -5.10 12.41 -3.39
C ARG A 85 -5.06 10.89 -3.40
N PHE A 86 -4.90 10.29 -4.58
CA PHE A 86 -4.72 8.84 -4.69
C PHE A 86 -3.44 8.40 -3.97
N LEU A 87 -2.31 9.08 -4.21
CA LEU A 87 -1.05 8.79 -3.51
C LEU A 87 -1.19 8.89 -1.99
N LEU A 88 -1.82 9.96 -1.49
CA LEU A 88 -2.08 10.15 -0.05
C LEU A 88 -2.89 8.99 0.55
N SER A 89 -3.84 8.41 -0.20
CA SER A 89 -4.63 7.26 0.26
C SER A 89 -3.84 5.95 0.39
N CYS A 90 -2.70 5.87 -0.28
CA CYS A 90 -1.82 4.70 -0.26
C CYS A 90 -0.69 4.82 0.78
N LEU A 91 -0.54 5.98 1.42
CA LEU A 91 0.54 6.22 2.38
C LEU A 91 0.20 5.67 3.77
N PRO A 92 1.21 5.16 4.51
CA PRO A 92 1.04 4.82 5.92
C PRO A 92 0.82 6.07 6.78
N GLU A 93 0.10 5.91 7.91
CA GLU A 93 -0.27 7.02 8.81
C GLU A 93 0.92 7.87 9.24
N ARG A 94 2.07 7.24 9.51
CA ARG A 94 3.32 7.95 9.87
C ARG A 94 3.71 9.00 8.83
N MET A 95 3.60 8.67 7.54
CA MET A 95 3.98 9.59 6.46
C MET A 95 2.93 10.68 6.26
N ILE A 96 1.65 10.39 6.48
CA ILE A 96 0.59 11.41 6.50
C ILE A 96 0.84 12.42 7.62
N LYS A 97 1.24 11.99 8.82
CA LYS A 97 1.62 12.89 9.93
C LYS A 97 2.81 13.79 9.57
N ILE A 98 3.80 13.29 8.82
CA ILE A 98 4.92 14.10 8.34
C ILE A 98 4.43 15.20 7.38
N LEU A 99 3.56 14.83 6.43
CA LEU A 99 2.98 15.79 5.47
C LEU A 99 2.11 16.83 6.16
N GLU A 100 1.35 16.43 7.18
CA GLU A 100 0.56 17.34 8.01
C GLU A 100 1.43 18.34 8.76
N GLN A 101 2.57 17.90 9.33
CA GLN A 101 3.52 18.81 9.95
C GLN A 101 4.12 19.81 8.95
N LEU A 102 4.39 19.34 7.72
CA LEU A 102 4.90 20.17 6.62
C LEU A 102 3.90 21.22 6.12
N LEU A 103 2.60 21.11 6.43
CA LEU A 103 1.65 22.20 6.23
C LEU A 103 1.95 23.41 7.13
N THR A 104 2.43 23.14 8.35
CA THR A 104 2.66 24.18 9.37
C THR A 104 4.07 24.74 9.30
N LYS A 105 5.06 23.86 9.11
CA LYS A 105 6.48 24.23 9.15
C LYS A 105 7.33 23.32 8.29
N ASP A 106 8.35 23.89 7.69
CA ASP A 106 9.33 23.11 6.95
C ASP A 106 10.19 22.24 7.88
N ILE A 107 10.61 21.07 7.38
CA ILE A 107 11.49 20.15 8.13
C ILE A 107 12.94 20.38 7.69
N LEU A 108 13.83 20.56 8.67
CA LEU A 108 15.27 20.73 8.46
C LEU A 108 16.01 19.53 9.03
N VAL A 109 16.78 18.83 8.19
CA VAL A 109 17.57 17.66 8.59
C VAL A 109 19.06 17.97 8.40
N PRO A 110 19.90 17.88 9.45
CA PRO A 110 21.34 18.02 9.31
C PRO A 110 21.93 16.98 8.37
N ILE A 111 22.82 17.39 7.46
CA ILE A 111 23.48 16.47 6.52
C ILE A 111 24.29 15.39 7.27
N ALA A 112 24.83 15.73 8.44
CA ALA A 112 25.57 14.78 9.29
C ALA A 112 24.68 13.68 9.88
N GLN A 113 23.36 13.88 9.95
CA GLN A 113 22.39 12.89 10.44
C GLN A 113 21.71 12.12 9.30
N ARG A 114 22.25 12.23 8.08
CA ARG A 114 21.83 11.41 6.95
C ARG A 114 21.98 9.94 7.34
N TYR A 115 20.93 9.14 7.14
CA TYR A 115 20.85 7.72 7.50
C TYR A 115 20.74 7.39 9.00
N ALA A 116 20.65 8.39 9.88
CA ALA A 116 20.59 8.13 11.32
C ALA A 116 19.16 7.86 11.83
N SER A 117 18.12 8.08 11.01
CA SER A 117 16.73 7.94 11.45
C SER A 117 15.80 7.50 10.32
N SER A 118 14.73 6.80 10.70
CA SER A 118 13.62 6.41 9.82
C SER A 118 12.95 7.60 9.14
N LEU A 119 12.98 8.79 9.76
CA LEU A 119 12.48 10.03 9.19
C LEU A 119 13.18 10.39 7.88
N TRP A 120 14.49 10.10 7.75
CA TRP A 120 15.21 10.40 6.51
C TRP A 120 14.73 9.53 5.36
N ASP A 121 14.52 8.24 5.60
CA ASP A 121 13.99 7.32 4.59
C ASP A 121 12.57 7.72 4.18
N ASP A 122 11.75 8.12 5.14
CA ASP A 122 10.38 8.60 4.88
C ASP A 122 10.38 9.86 4.01
N LEU A 123 11.18 10.87 4.35
CA LEU A 123 11.29 12.10 3.58
C LEU A 123 11.83 11.84 2.17
N ARG A 124 12.74 10.87 2.03
CA ARG A 124 13.24 10.46 0.72
C ARG A 124 12.16 9.79 -0.12
N LEU A 125 11.35 8.91 0.46
CA LEU A 125 10.24 8.27 -0.24
C LEU A 125 9.17 9.31 -0.63
N LEU A 126 8.81 10.22 0.28
CA LEU A 126 7.88 11.32 -0.01
C LEU A 126 8.39 12.25 -1.12
N LYS A 127 9.70 12.49 -1.19
CA LYS A 127 10.34 13.21 -2.30
C LYS A 127 10.24 12.45 -3.62
N PHE A 128 10.46 11.13 -3.61
CA PHE A 128 10.33 10.30 -4.81
C PHE A 128 8.89 10.25 -5.33
N LEU A 129 7.90 10.28 -4.43
CA LEU A 129 6.49 10.39 -4.77
C LEU A 129 6.08 11.83 -5.16
N HIS A 130 7.03 12.76 -5.23
CA HIS A 130 6.83 14.17 -5.54
C HIS A 130 5.92 14.94 -4.57
N LEU A 131 5.59 14.40 -3.40
CA LEU A 131 4.75 15.05 -2.38
C LEU A 131 5.52 16.08 -1.55
N VAL A 132 6.85 16.06 -1.60
CA VAL A 132 7.76 16.97 -0.88
C VAL A 132 8.90 17.41 -1.79
N LYS A 133 9.28 18.68 -1.72
CA LYS A 133 10.48 19.25 -2.35
C LYS A 133 11.62 19.30 -1.34
N GLU A 134 12.82 18.97 -1.82
CA GLU A 134 14.06 19.06 -1.04
C GLU A 134 14.96 20.15 -1.61
N TYR A 135 15.44 21.00 -0.73
CA TYR A 135 16.46 22.00 -1.00
C TYR A 135 17.67 21.74 -0.12
N ARG A 136 18.86 22.05 -0.62
CA ARG A 136 20.08 21.98 0.18
C ARG A 136 20.52 23.39 0.56
N ARG A 137 20.65 23.65 1.86
CA ARG A 137 21.12 24.95 2.37
C ARG A 137 22.24 24.74 3.37
N LYS A 138 23.45 25.15 2.99
CA LYS A 138 24.68 24.98 3.80
C LYS A 138 24.85 23.50 4.24
N ARG A 139 24.65 23.22 5.54
CA ARG A 139 24.79 21.89 6.16
C ARG A 139 23.45 21.21 6.46
N LEU A 140 22.35 21.69 5.90
CA LEU A 140 21.00 21.18 6.12
C LEU A 140 20.33 20.77 4.80
N TYR A 141 19.59 19.67 4.85
CA TYR A 141 18.49 19.41 3.93
C TYR A 141 17.23 20.10 4.45
N HIS A 142 16.50 20.72 3.54
CA HIS A 142 15.29 21.47 3.82
C HIS A 142 14.16 20.88 2.99
N TYR A 143 13.18 20.29 3.68
CA TYR A 143 12.02 19.67 3.08
C TYR A 143 10.80 20.56 3.24
N ARG A 144 10.07 20.75 2.14
CA ARG A 144 8.83 21.54 2.09
C ARG A 144 7.76 20.77 1.33
N LEU A 145 6.52 20.91 1.76
CA LEU A 145 5.38 20.29 1.09
C LEU A 145 5.33 20.68 -0.39
N ASN A 146 4.99 19.72 -1.25
CA ASN A 146 4.84 19.90 -2.68
C ASN A 146 3.55 19.25 -3.15
N LEU A 147 2.43 19.80 -2.70
CA LEU A 147 1.11 19.48 -3.23
C LEU A 147 0.68 20.60 -4.18
N THR A 148 0.04 20.22 -5.28
CA THR A 148 -0.42 21.14 -6.32
C THR A 148 -1.93 20.97 -6.48
N GLY A 149 -2.66 21.87 -5.83
CA GLY A 149 -4.12 21.98 -5.94
C GLY A 149 -4.53 22.97 -7.02
#